data_AF-A0AB38JHC0-F1
#
_entry.id   AF-A0AB38JHC0-F1
#
_cell.length_a   1.000
_cell.length_b   1.000
_cell.length_c   1.000
_cell.angle_alpha   90.00
_cell.angle_beta   90.00
_cell.angle_gamma   90.00
#
_symmetry.space_group_name_H-M   'P 1'
#
loop_
_entity.id
_entity.type
_entity.pdbx_description
1 polymer ?
#
loop_
_entity_poly.entity_id
_entity_poly.type
_entity_poly.pdbx_seq_one_letter_code
_entity_poly.pdbx_strand_id
1 'polypeptide(L)'
;MPFDGDGDSAPIVGRPAIERMVAGLAGFLRFERVDFTSVLPTDRPDVLVCEYVGVLVRADMPGAQRRRYISVLTLRDGRIAHIREYGGPFLPADR
;
A
#
# COMPACT_ATOMS: atom_id res chain seq x y z
N MET A 1 -17.56 -2.52 4.44
CA MET A 1 -16.55 -1.45 4.61
C MET A 1 -15.84 -1.25 3.28
N PRO A 2 -15.51 -0.02 2.83
CA PRO A 2 -14.77 0.20 1.58
C PRO A 2 -13.29 -0.24 1.68
N PHE A 3 -12.79 -0.42 2.91
CA PHE A 3 -11.44 -0.90 3.21
C PHE A 3 -11.49 -2.27 3.90
N ASP A 4 -10.47 -3.07 3.65
CA ASP A 4 -10.34 -4.45 4.12
C ASP A 4 -9.52 -4.53 5.41
N GLY A 5 -10.03 -5.32 6.36
CA GLY A 5 -9.38 -5.60 7.64
C GLY A 5 -9.46 -4.45 8.64
N ASP A 6 -9.03 -4.74 9.87
CA ASP A 6 -8.95 -3.76 10.97
C ASP A 6 -7.70 -2.87 10.89
N GLY A 7 -6.81 -3.16 9.92
CA GLY A 7 -5.49 -2.53 9.79
C GLY A 7 -4.47 -3.07 10.80
N ASP A 8 -3.29 -2.46 10.82
CA ASP A 8 -2.26 -2.78 11.81
C ASP A 8 -2.65 -2.24 13.19
N SER A 9 -2.40 -3.03 14.24
CA SER A 9 -2.69 -2.64 15.64
C SER A 9 -1.89 -1.42 16.11
N ALA A 10 -0.73 -1.14 15.49
CA ALA A 10 0.11 0.02 15.75
C ALA A 10 0.93 0.40 14.50
N PRO A 11 1.37 1.66 14.37
CA PRO A 11 2.24 2.09 13.28
C PRO A 11 3.60 1.38 13.29
N ILE A 12 4.13 1.08 12.10
CA ILE A 12 5.49 0.57 11.92
C ILE A 12 6.45 1.75 11.84
N VAL A 13 7.26 1.95 12.89
CA VAL A 13 8.08 3.16 13.05
C VAL A 13 9.57 2.85 12.94
N GLY A 14 10.24 3.62 12.07
CA GLY A 14 11.69 3.61 11.92
C GLY A 14 12.19 2.57 10.92
N ARG A 15 13.34 2.89 10.30
CA ARG A 15 13.95 2.08 9.24
C ARG A 15 14.13 0.60 9.61
N PRO A 16 14.67 0.22 10.80
CA PRO A 16 14.83 -1.18 11.14
C PRO A 16 13.51 -1.97 11.25
N ALA A 17 12.43 -1.32 11.69
CA ALA A 17 11.12 -1.97 11.77
C ALA A 17 10.52 -2.18 10.38
N ILE A 18 10.68 -1.20 9.49
CA ILE A 18 10.27 -1.30 8.08
C ILE A 18 11.05 -2.43 7.38
N GLU A 19 12.37 -2.51 7.58
CA GLU A 19 13.20 -3.58 7.01
C GLU A 19 12.76 -4.96 7.49
N ARG A 20 12.43 -5.12 8.78
CA ARG A 20 11.88 -6.38 9.31
C ARG A 20 10.51 -6.73 8.71
N MET A 21 9.63 -5.74 8.58
CA MET A 21 8.32 -5.94 7.93
C MET A 21 8.51 -6.40 6.48
N VAL A 22 9.35 -5.70 5.69
CA VAL A 22 9.62 -6.05 4.29
C VAL A 22 10.24 -7.45 4.18
N ALA A 23 11.18 -7.80 5.06
CA ALA A 23 11.75 -9.13 5.10
C ALA A 23 10.70 -10.21 5.38
N GLY A 24 9.71 -9.93 6.24
CA GLY A 24 8.57 -10.83 6.51
C GLY A 24 7.61 -10.99 5.32
N LEU A 25 7.56 -10.03 4.40
CA LEU A 25 6.78 -10.11 3.18
C LEU A 25 7.50 -10.86 2.06
N ALA A 26 8.82 -11.07 2.18
CA ALA A 26 9.61 -11.77 1.17
C ALA A 26 9.11 -13.20 1.00
N GLY A 27 8.75 -13.57 -0.23
CA GLY A 27 8.16 -14.87 -0.56
C GLY A 27 6.68 -15.02 -0.19
N PHE A 28 6.12 -14.13 0.63
CA PHE A 28 4.70 -14.12 0.98
C PHE A 28 3.87 -13.23 0.04
N LEU A 29 4.34 -12.01 -0.23
CA LEU A 29 3.62 -11.02 -1.02
C LEU A 29 4.55 -10.37 -2.05
N ARG A 30 4.10 -10.31 -3.31
CA ARG A 30 4.83 -9.65 -4.40
C ARG A 30 3.87 -8.85 -5.26
N PHE A 31 4.15 -7.56 -5.43
CA PHE A 31 3.48 -6.77 -6.46
C PHE A 31 4.04 -7.12 -7.83
N GLU A 32 3.17 -7.41 -8.78
CA GLU A 32 3.51 -7.61 -10.18
C GLU A 32 3.43 -6.30 -10.96
N ARG A 33 2.41 -5.49 -10.63
CA ARG A 33 2.18 -4.19 -11.27
C ARG A 33 1.50 -3.24 -10.27
N VAL A 34 1.86 -1.97 -10.35
CA VAL A 34 1.20 -0.88 -9.63
C VAL A 34 0.87 0.21 -10.63
N ASP A 35 -0.42 0.47 -10.81
CA ASP A 35 -0.93 1.46 -11.76
C ASP A 35 -1.54 2.63 -10.98
N PHE A 36 -0.87 3.78 -10.97
CA PHE A 36 -1.39 5.01 -10.36
C PHE A 36 -2.51 5.57 -11.22
N THR A 37 -3.71 5.67 -10.63
CA THR A 37 -4.87 6.29 -11.25
C THR A 37 -4.85 7.80 -11.03
N SER A 38 -4.44 8.23 -9.83
CA SER A 38 -4.31 9.66 -9.52
C SER A 38 -3.22 9.91 -8.47
N VAL A 39 -2.62 11.09 -8.56
CA VAL A 39 -1.77 11.68 -7.53
C VAL A 39 -2.34 13.07 -7.27
N LEU A 40 -2.98 13.21 -6.11
CA LEU A 40 -3.77 14.37 -5.75
C LEU A 40 -2.99 15.23 -4.75
N PRO A 41 -2.72 16.50 -5.06
CA PRO A 41 -2.17 17.43 -4.08
C PRO A 41 -3.21 17.74 -3.00
N THR A 42 -2.72 18.19 -1.84
CA THR A 42 -3.58 18.73 -0.77
C THR A 42 -3.26 20.20 -0.52
N ASP A 43 -4.00 20.85 0.39
CA ASP A 43 -3.68 22.19 0.87
C ASP A 43 -2.34 22.25 1.66
N ARG A 44 -1.86 21.09 2.12
CA ARG A 44 -0.55 20.89 2.69
C ARG A 44 0.45 20.46 1.61
N PRO A 45 1.47 21.27 1.29
CA PRO A 45 2.40 20.95 0.20
C PRO A 45 3.29 19.73 0.51
N ASP A 46 3.41 19.35 1.77
CA ASP A 46 4.11 18.15 2.23
C ASP A 46 3.24 16.89 2.25
N VAL A 47 1.96 16.98 1.84
CA VAL A 47 1.01 15.86 1.88
C VAL A 47 0.39 15.61 0.50
N LEU A 48 0.41 14.34 0.08
CA LEU A 48 -0.18 13.87 -1.17
C LEU A 48 -1.12 12.70 -0.90
N VAL A 49 -2.17 12.58 -1.70
CA VAL A 49 -3.04 11.40 -1.74
C VAL A 49 -2.84 10.69 -3.07
N CYS A 50 -2.57 9.39 -3.03
CA CYS A 50 -2.42 8.56 -4.23
C CYS A 50 -3.55 7.55 -4.30
N GLU A 51 -4.20 7.44 -5.46
CA GLU A 51 -5.10 6.34 -5.77
C GLU A 51 -4.45 5.43 -6.80
N TYR A 52 -4.41 4.14 -6.53
CA TYR A 52 -3.77 3.18 -7.43
C TYR A 52 -4.37 1.79 -7.32
N VAL A 53 -4.07 0.99 -8.34
CA VAL A 53 -4.40 -0.42 -8.39
C VAL A 53 -3.10 -1.21 -8.30
N GLY A 54 -3.04 -2.13 -7.33
CA GLY A 54 -2.01 -3.15 -7.27
C GLY A 54 -2.51 -4.45 -7.89
N VAL A 55 -1.73 -5.03 -8.80
CA VAL A 55 -1.80 -6.45 -9.14
C VAL A 55 -0.68 -7.15 -8.38
N LEU A 56 -1.00 -8.14 -7.58
CA LEU A 56 -0.08 -8.77 -6.64
C LEU A 56 -0.38 -10.26 -6.47
N VAL A 57 0.64 -11.04 -6.16
CA VAL A 57 0.51 -12.45 -5.76
C VAL A 57 0.74 -12.54 -4.26
N ARG A 58 -0.12 -13.32 -3.60
CA ARG A 58 0.07 -13.72 -2.19
C ARG A 58 0.16 -15.23 -2.11
N ALA A 59 1.04 -15.73 -1.25
CA ALA A 59 1.22 -17.16 -1.05
C ALA A 59 -0.02 -17.88 -0.48
N ASP A 60 -0.91 -17.14 0.19
CA ASP A 60 -2.14 -17.65 0.80
C ASP A 60 -3.40 -17.50 -0.07
N MET A 61 -3.27 -17.02 -1.31
CA MET A 61 -4.38 -16.82 -2.24
C MET A 61 -4.11 -17.48 -3.60
N PRO A 62 -5.14 -17.96 -4.32
CA PRO A 62 -4.96 -18.57 -5.62
C PRO A 62 -4.71 -17.50 -6.70
N GLY A 63 -3.55 -17.56 -7.35
CA GLY A 63 -3.23 -16.71 -8.50
C GLY A 63 -3.08 -15.21 -8.17
N ALA A 64 -2.99 -14.40 -9.23
CA ALA A 64 -2.85 -12.95 -9.10
C ALA A 64 -4.14 -12.31 -8.58
N GLN A 65 -3.97 -11.41 -7.62
CA GLN A 65 -5.03 -10.61 -7.03
C GLN A 65 -4.90 -9.17 -7.50
N ARG A 66 -6.03 -8.50 -7.65
CA ARG A 66 -6.17 -7.06 -7.84
C ARG A 66 -6.70 -6.44 -6.56
N ARG A 67 -6.07 -5.36 -6.11
CA ARG A 67 -6.51 -4.56 -4.97
C ARG A 67 -6.43 -3.07 -5.30
N ARG A 68 -7.47 -2.31 -4.93
CA ARG A 68 -7.48 -0.85 -5.03
C ARG A 68 -6.98 -0.24 -3.73
N TYR A 69 -6.17 0.80 -3.84
CA TYR A 69 -5.54 1.48 -2.72
C TYR A 69 -5.78 2.99 -2.77
N ILE A 70 -5.91 3.58 -1.59
CA ILE A 70 -5.73 5.00 -1.34
C ILE A 70 -4.57 5.11 -0.35
N SER A 71 -3.53 5.88 -0.68
CA SER A 71 -2.40 6.12 0.22
C SER A 71 -2.23 7.59 0.51
N VAL A 72 -2.07 7.92 1.79
CA VAL A 72 -1.73 9.27 2.25
C VAL A 72 -0.22 9.28 2.53
N LEU A 73 0.51 10.09 1.77
CA LEU A 73 1.95 10.24 1.88
C LEU A 73 2.27 11.59 2.52
N THR A 74 3.08 11.59 3.56
CA THR A 74 3.73 12.81 4.07
C THR A 74 5.19 12.80 3.67
N LEU A 75 5.64 13.90 3.07
CA LEU A 75 7.01 14.09 2.61
C LEU A 75 7.79 14.99 3.57
N ARG A 76 9.09 14.76 3.63
CA ARG A 76 10.07 15.65 4.26
C ARG A 76 11.31 15.69 3.41
N ASP A 77 11.71 16.88 2.96
CA ASP A 77 12.89 17.07 2.11
C ASP A 77 12.88 16.17 0.86
N GLY A 78 11.71 16.07 0.21
CA GLY A 78 11.51 15.23 -0.98
C GLY A 78 11.51 13.72 -0.74
N ARG A 79 11.57 13.27 0.52
CA ARG A 79 11.52 11.86 0.91
C ARG A 79 10.22 11.53 1.62
N ILE A 80 9.77 10.28 1.51
CA ILE A 80 8.61 9.81 2.26
C ILE A 80 8.99 9.73 3.75
N ALA A 81 8.28 10.50 4.57
CA ALA A 81 8.41 10.49 6.03
C ALA A 81 7.35 9.62 6.70
N HIS A 82 6.16 9.52 6.09
CA HIS A 82 5.06 8.70 6.60
C HIS A 82 4.18 8.23 5.44
N ILE A 83 3.73 6.98 5.55
CA ILE A 83 2.75 6.37 4.65
C ILE A 83 1.61 5.85 5.50
N ARG A 84 0.37 6.11 5.08
CA ARG A 84 -0.80 5.38 5.52
C ARG A 84 -1.52 4.82 4.31
N GLU A 85 -1.64 3.49 4.25
CA GLU A 85 -2.31 2.80 3.14
C GLU A 85 -3.71 2.34 3.56
N TYR A 86 -4.66 2.51 2.66
CA TYR A 86 -6.03 2.04 2.79
C TYR A 86 -6.35 1.17 1.58
N GLY A 87 -6.43 -0.14 1.77
CA GLY A 87 -6.70 -1.08 0.69
C GLY A 87 -8.13 -1.62 0.76
N GLY A 88 -8.83 -1.67 -0.36
CA GLY A 88 -10.11 -2.38 -0.50
C GLY A 88 -9.95 -3.91 -0.54
N PRO A 89 -10.98 -4.66 -0.89
CA PRO A 89 -10.91 -6.12 -0.97
C PRO A 89 -9.95 -6.64 -2.03
N PHE A 90 -9.35 -7.80 -1.76
CA PHE A 90 -8.67 -8.59 -2.78
C PHE A 90 -9.70 -9.24 -3.70
N LEU A 91 -9.51 -9.05 -5.00
CA LEU A 91 -10.33 -9.65 -6.05
C LEU A 91 -9.43 -10.39 -7.04
N PRO A 92 -9.88 -11.48 -7.68
CA PRO A 92 -9.12 -12.11 -8.76
C PRO A 92 -8.75 -11.11 -9.86
N ALA A 93 -7.52 -11.14 -10.34
CA ALA A 93 -7.02 -10.19 -11.35
C ALA A 93 -7.46 -10.49 -12.79
N ASP A 94 -7.95 -11.70 -13.03
CA ASP A 94 -8.41 -12.26 -14.31
C ASP A 94 -9.86 -11.93 -14.68
N ARG A 95 -10.48 -10.97 -13.96
CA ARG A 95 -11.81 -10.43 -14.25
C ARG A 95 -11.79 -9.05 -14.90
#